data_AF-A0A1G7WGP4-F1
#
_entry.id   AF-A0A1G7WGP4-F1
#
_cell.length_a   1.000
_cell.length_b   1.000
_cell.length_c   1.000
_cell.angle_alpha   90.00
_cell.angle_beta   90.00
_cell.angle_gamma   90.00
#
_symmetry.space_group_name_H-M   'P 1'
#
loop_
_entity.id
_entity.type
_entity.pdbx_description
1 polymer ?
#
loop_
_entity_poly.entity_id
_entity_poly.type
_entity_poly.pdbx_seq_one_letter_code
_entity_poly.pdbx_strand_id
1 'polypeptide(L)' 'MTEPLDATGNARVDDALGALTRLPDLPVSGHVAVFEEVFTELEGALASADDSVARPAGHEG' A
#
# COMPACT_ATOMS: atom_id res chain seq x y z
N MET A 1 -3.06 -12.80 20.00
CA MET A 1 -2.20 -11.61 19.95
C MET A 1 -2.04 -11.26 18.49
N THR A 2 -2.51 -10.09 18.05
CA THR A 2 -2.21 -9.58 16.72
C THR A 2 -0.84 -8.94 16.82
N GLU A 3 0.17 -9.51 16.16
CA GLU A 3 1.48 -8.87 16.05
C GLU A 3 1.32 -7.61 15.19
N PRO A 4 1.90 -6.47 15.60
CA PRO A 4 1.91 -5.28 14.77
C PRO A 4 2.67 -5.61 13.48
N LEU A 5 2.13 -5.21 12.33
CA LEU A 5 2.85 -5.34 11.06
C LEU A 5 4.15 -4.54 11.17
N ASP A 6 5.28 -5.20 10.91
CA ASP A 6 6.56 -4.52 10.76
C ASP A 6 6.44 -3.48 9.63
N ALA A 7 6.88 -2.25 9.91
CA ALA A 7 6.84 -1.18 8.92
C ALA A 7 7.68 -1.57 7.69
N THR A 8 7.11 -1.37 6.52
CA THR A 8 7.78 -1.66 5.23
C THR A 8 8.81 -0.60 4.86
N GLY A 9 8.81 0.54 5.58
CA GLY A 9 9.66 1.70 5.30
C GLY A 9 9.12 2.58 4.18
N ASN A 10 7.96 2.25 3.61
CA ASN A 10 7.25 3.06 2.65
C ASN A 10 5.91 3.50 3.26
N ALA A 11 5.81 4.78 3.61
CA ALA A 11 4.64 5.33 4.29
C ALA A 11 3.31 5.07 3.56
N ARG A 12 3.30 5.08 2.21
CA ARG A 12 2.09 4.78 1.45
C ARG A 12 1.70 3.30 1.54
N VAL A 13 2.68 2.41 1.54
CA VAL A 13 2.45 0.97 1.71
C VAL A 13 1.98 0.69 3.13
N ASP A 14 2.59 1.34 4.13
CA ASP A 14 2.22 1.19 5.53
C ASP A 14 0.80 1.71 5.80
N ASP A 15 0.41 2.85 5.23
CA ASP A 15 -0.96 3.39 5.30
C ASP A 15 -1.96 2.45 4.64
N ALA A 16 -1.65 1.93 3.43
CA ALA A 16 -2.50 0.97 2.73
C ALA A 16 -2.71 -0.31 3.54
N LEU A 17 -1.66 -0.86 4.14
CA LEU A 17 -1.75 -2.06 4.99
C LEU A 17 -2.47 -1.78 6.31
N GLY A 18 -2.36 -0.56 6.85
CA GLY A 18 -3.08 -0.11 8.04
C GLY A 18 -4.61 -0.23 7.90
N ALA A 19 -5.14 -0.13 6.68
CA ALA A 19 -6.56 -0.33 6.38
C ALA A 19 -7.10 -1.70 6.84
N LEU A 20 -6.25 -2.74 6.84
CA LEU A 20 -6.64 -4.10 7.23
C LEU A 20 -7.05 -4.22 8.70
N THR A 21 -6.68 -3.24 9.54
CA THR A 21 -7.12 -3.17 10.94
C THR A 21 -8.63 -2.99 11.09
N ARG A 22 -9.34 -2.60 10.01
CA ARG A 22 -10.82 -2.48 9.97
C ARG A 22 -11.56 -3.82 9.84
N LEU A 23 -10.88 -4.89 9.41
CA LEU A 23 -11.51 -6.19 9.15
C LEU A 23 -12.26 -6.80 10.36
N PRO A 24 -11.74 -6.73 11.60
CA PRO A 24 -12.44 -7.27 12.78
C PRO A 24 -13.78 -6.59 13.08
N ASP A 25 -13.96 -5.35 12.65
CA ASP A 25 -15.18 -4.56 12.89
C ASP A 25 -16.24 -4.74 11.80
N LEU A 26 -15.93 -5.51 10.74
CA LEU A 26 -16.79 -5.71 9.59
C LEU A 26 -17.28 -7.16 9.48
N PRO A 27 -18.51 -7.38 8.97
CA PRO A 27 -18.90 -8.72 8.53
C PRO A 27 -17.99 -9.17 7.38
N VAL A 28 -17.84 -10.48 7.21
CA VAL A 28 -16.99 -11.07 6.16
C VAL A 28 -17.34 -10.56 4.76
N SER A 29 -18.62 -10.26 4.50
CA SER A 29 -19.06 -9.66 3.23
C SER A 29 -18.46 -8.27 2.95
N GLY A 30 -18.09 -7.52 4.00
CA GLY A 30 -17.41 -6.23 3.90
C GLY A 30 -15.89 -6.34 3.75
N HIS A 31 -15.30 -7.52 3.95
CA HIS A 31 -13.85 -7.71 3.84
C HIS A 31 -13.36 -7.49 2.40
N VAL A 32 -14.18 -7.86 1.41
CA VAL A 32 -13.85 -7.69 -0.01
C VAL A 32 -13.56 -6.22 -0.34
N ALA A 33 -14.42 -5.31 0.13
CA ALA A 33 -14.23 -3.87 -0.12
C ALA A 33 -12.93 -3.33 0.50
N VAL A 34 -12.57 -3.81 1.69
CA VAL A 34 -11.30 -3.43 2.34
C VAL A 34 -10.10 -3.98 1.55
N PHE A 35 -10.17 -5.21 1.06
CA PHE A 35 -9.10 -5.77 0.24
C PHE A 35 -8.94 -5.04 -1.09
N GLU A 36 -10.04 -4.66 -1.75
CA GLU A 36 -10.00 -3.88 -2.99
C GLU A 36 -9.40 -2.48 -2.76
N GLU A 37 -9.75 -1.82 -1.66
CA GLU A 37 -9.17 -0.53 -1.26
C GLU A 37 -7.65 -0.67 -1.06
N VAL A 38 -7.22 -1.63 -0.24
CA VAL A 38 -5.79 -1.91 0.03
C VAL A 38 -5.05 -2.19 -1.27
N PHE A 39 -5.61 -3.04 -2.13
CA PHE A 39 -4.97 -3.42 -3.39
C PHE A 39 -4.78 -2.21 -4.32
N THR A 40 -5.81 -1.37 -4.45
CA THR A 40 -5.77 -0.16 -5.28
C THR A 40 -4.69 0.83 -4.78
N GLU A 41 -4.62 1.05 -3.47
CA GLU A 41 -3.62 1.94 -2.88
C GLU A 41 -2.19 1.39 -3.03
N LEU A 42 -2.00 0.08 -2.90
CA LEU A 42 -0.70 -0.57 -3.13
C LEU A 42 -0.26 -0.48 -4.59
N GLU A 43 -1.16 -0.71 -5.55
CA GLU A 43 -0.85 -0.53 -6.98
C GLU A 43 -0.40 0.90 -7.27
N GLY A 44 -1.09 1.90 -6.72
CA GLY A 44 -0.71 3.31 -6.86
C GLY A 44 0.65 3.63 -6.21
N ALA A 45 0.91 3.09 -5.02
CA ALA A 45 2.19 3.28 -4.34
C ALA A 45 3.36 2.68 -5.12
N LEU A 46 3.18 1.49 -5.70
CA LEU A 46 4.20 0.79 -6.48
C LEU A 46 4.44 1.45 -7.85
N ALA A 47 3.38 1.86 -8.54
CA ALA A 47 3.51 2.60 -9.80
C ALA A 47 4.29 3.90 -9.62
N SER A 48 4.01 4.65 -8.53
CA SER A 48 4.75 5.88 -8.20
C SER A 48 6.22 5.62 -7.83
N ALA A 49 6.54 4.46 -7.27
CA ALA A 49 7.91 4.08 -6.95
C ALA A 49 8.70 3.72 -8.23
N ASP A 50 8.06 3.06 -9.19
CA ASP A 50 8.65 2.71 -10.48
C ASP A 50 8.96 3.96 -11.32
N ASP A 51 8.03 4.92 -11.38
CA ASP A 51 8.24 6.24 -12.02
C ASP A 51 9.42 7.01 -11.41
N SER A 52 9.68 6.84 -10.11
CA SER A 52 10.80 7.47 -9.42
C SER A 52 12.15 6.85 -9.80
N VAL A 53 12.17 5.58 -10.19
CA VAL A 53 13.36 4.87 -10.71
C VAL A 53 13.56 5.15 -12.21
N ALA A 54 12.49 5.34 -12.96
CA ALA A 54 12.50 5.49 -14.41
C ALA A 54 12.95 6.86 -14.95
N ARG A 55 13.28 7.84 -14.09
CA ARG A 55 13.89 9.11 -14.51
C ARG A 55 15.42 9.05 -14.38
N PRO A 56 16.17 8.53 -15.37
CA PRO A 56 17.59 8.83 -15.44
C PRO A 56 17.73 10.34 -15.66
N ALA A 57 18.51 10.99 -14.80
CA ALA A 57 18.97 12.34 -15.08
C ALA A 57 19.63 12.33 -16.47
N GLY A 58 19.11 13.14 -17.39
CA GLY A 58 19.74 13.36 -18.67
C GLY A 58 21.20 13.76 -18.44
N HIS A 59 22.10 12.85 -18.78
CA HIS A 59 23.49 13.20 -19.06
C HIS A 59 23.52 13.74 -20.49
N GLU A 60 23.10 15.00 -20.64
CA GLU A 60 23.38 15.79 -21.84
C GLU A 60 24.73 16.46 -21.61
N GLY A 61 25.76 15.96 -22.30
CA GLY A 61 27.12 16.48 -22.30
C GLY A 61 27.88 15.95 -23.51
#